data_AF-A0A1G0Y7F4-F1
#
_entry.id   AF-A0A1G0Y7F4-F1
#
_cell.length_a   1.000
_cell.length_b   1.000
_cell.length_c   1.000
_cell.angle_alpha   90.00
_cell.angle_beta   90.00
_cell.angle_gamma   90.00
#
_symmetry.space_group_name_H-M   'P 1'
#
loop_
_entity.id
_entity.type
_entity.pdbx_description
1 polymer ?
#
loop_
_entity_poly.entity_id
_entity_poly.type
_entity_poly.pdbx_seq_one_letter_code
_entity_poly.pdbx_strand_id
1 'polypeptide(L)'
;MKFLFASIFSVICLSAISADNLPLYRMGLEKWEPDHFRAVVIYGTENSAGLEQGIAFLEGRTRDRVGGLNLVVGKADIKDRSIIDKRTSEILRTFKPDRFPFTIIYFPQVSDVDIPLWAGYLTVQAGELICDSPARREIARRILKGEWAVWLFIKSGNEEKDGRALQILSDELKAAPAAGTPGEDSSRDAILPGLNHARMSIIMVSRDDKSELILLEMLNCIEPEIMSAGNEPVIAPVYGRGRVLDIFSGDEISGENLRKNIRMLEMEQPSGIKQPASGADLLIAVNWTAFIRGELHVDKDLPSLKPHDANDVIDSAELLPMPDENVSVPDLDPRLSGPADAPPASTPFQLKVINIVLVGIIVLLATLFIAIVLRVRK
;
A
#
# COMPACT_ATOMS: atom_id res chain seq x y z
N MET A 1 -9.91 -29.97 57.57
CA MET A 1 -9.11 -28.72 57.47
C MET A 1 -7.77 -29.06 56.85
N LYS A 2 -7.49 -28.47 55.67
CA LYS A 2 -6.24 -28.38 54.87
C LYS A 2 -6.50 -28.73 53.41
N PHE A 3 -7.00 -27.73 52.70
CA PHE A 3 -6.96 -27.65 51.24
C PHE A 3 -5.49 -27.53 50.81
N LEU A 4 -5.03 -28.43 49.94
CA LEU A 4 -3.73 -28.33 49.29
C LEU A 4 -3.94 -27.59 47.96
N PHE A 5 -3.56 -26.31 47.91
CA PHE A 5 -3.53 -25.52 46.68
C PHE A 5 -2.41 -26.03 45.78
N ALA A 6 -2.75 -26.64 44.65
CA ALA A 6 -1.82 -26.84 43.56
C ALA A 6 -1.61 -25.52 42.81
N SER A 7 -0.47 -24.87 43.04
CA SER A 7 -0.03 -23.73 42.23
C SER A 7 0.46 -24.25 40.88
N ILE A 8 -0.32 -24.01 39.83
CA ILE A 8 0.11 -24.18 38.44
C ILE A 8 0.98 -22.97 38.10
N PHE A 9 2.29 -23.19 38.04
CA PHE A 9 3.25 -22.20 37.56
C PHE A 9 3.11 -22.14 36.03
N SER A 10 2.35 -21.14 35.54
CA SER A 10 2.28 -20.84 34.11
C SER A 10 3.62 -20.22 33.69
N VAL A 11 4.49 -21.01 33.06
CA VAL A 11 5.68 -20.52 32.40
C VAL A 11 5.23 -19.80 31.14
N ILE A 12 5.01 -18.49 31.26
CA ILE A 12 4.91 -17.60 30.11
C ILE A 12 6.33 -17.50 29.56
N CYS A 13 6.64 -18.28 28.53
CA CYS A 13 7.78 -18.00 27.65
C CYS A 13 7.48 -16.67 26.95
N LEU A 14 7.92 -15.58 27.58
CA LEU A 14 8.07 -14.30 26.91
C LEU A 14 9.21 -14.51 25.91
N SER A 15 8.88 -14.89 24.68
CA SER A 15 9.81 -14.75 23.57
C SER A 15 10.17 -13.28 23.52
N ALA A 16 11.37 -12.93 23.97
CA ALA A 16 11.95 -11.62 23.71
C ALA A 16 12.08 -11.52 22.18
N ILE A 17 11.08 -10.92 21.55
CA ILE A 17 11.23 -10.40 20.20
C ILE A 17 12.30 -9.33 20.38
N SER A 18 13.53 -9.62 19.94
CA SER A 18 14.50 -8.57 19.68
C SER A 18 13.85 -7.70 18.62
N ALA A 19 13.24 -6.59 19.06
CA ALA A 19 12.91 -5.51 18.16
C ALA A 19 14.26 -4.91 17.78
N ASP A 20 14.94 -5.56 16.85
CA ASP A 20 16.07 -4.95 16.18
C ASP A 20 15.52 -3.64 15.61
N ASN A 21 16.09 -2.51 16.00
CA ASN A 21 15.70 -1.18 15.53
C ASN A 21 16.02 -1.08 14.03
N LEU A 22 15.20 -1.71 13.20
CA LEU A 22 15.36 -1.69 11.76
C LEU A 22 14.68 -0.43 11.21
N PRO A 23 15.27 0.22 10.19
CA PRO A 23 14.59 1.21 9.37
C PRO A 23 13.24 0.68 8.87
N LEU A 24 12.26 1.56 8.70
CA LEU A 24 10.90 1.21 8.28
C LEU A 24 10.88 0.34 7.02
N TYR A 25 11.72 0.64 6.03
CA TYR A 25 11.79 -0.16 4.81
C TYR A 25 12.21 -1.62 5.06
N ARG A 26 13.20 -1.85 5.95
CA ARG A 26 13.65 -3.19 6.34
C ARG A 26 12.62 -3.88 7.19
N MET A 27 12.00 -3.16 8.12
CA MET A 27 10.92 -3.71 8.94
C MET A 27 9.79 -4.25 8.06
N GLY A 28 9.38 -3.47 7.06
CA GLY A 28 8.36 -3.85 6.09
C GLY A 28 8.73 -5.04 5.19
N LEU A 29 10.02 -5.23 4.91
CA LEU A 29 10.50 -6.32 4.05
C LEU A 29 10.75 -7.62 4.84
N GLU A 30 11.44 -7.50 5.97
CA GLU A 30 12.00 -8.63 6.72
C GLU A 30 11.06 -9.17 7.78
N LYS A 31 10.25 -8.32 8.41
CA LYS A 31 9.47 -8.68 9.60
C LYS A 31 7.97 -8.68 9.34
N TRP A 32 7.48 -7.83 8.45
CA TRP A 32 6.05 -7.73 8.16
C TRP A 32 5.62 -8.69 7.05
N GLU A 33 4.53 -9.41 7.31
CA GLU A 33 3.81 -10.14 6.28
C GLU A 33 2.92 -9.17 5.48
N PRO A 34 2.67 -9.45 4.19
CA PRO A 34 1.67 -8.72 3.42
C PRO A 34 0.28 -8.88 4.06
N ASP A 35 -0.43 -7.77 4.18
CA ASP A 35 -1.83 -7.76 4.58
C ASP A 35 -2.65 -8.39 3.47
N HIS A 36 -3.67 -9.16 3.85
CA HIS A 36 -4.46 -9.91 2.88
C HIS A 36 -5.71 -9.12 2.49
N PHE A 37 -5.88 -8.92 1.19
CA PHE A 37 -7.16 -8.52 0.63
C PHE A 37 -8.18 -9.63 0.83
N ARG A 38 -9.46 -9.29 0.91
CA ARG A 38 -10.53 -10.29 1.04
C ARG A 38 -11.45 -10.27 -0.17
N ALA A 39 -11.43 -11.33 -0.97
CA ALA A 39 -12.46 -11.57 -1.99
C ALA A 39 -13.63 -12.34 -1.38
N VAL A 40 -14.85 -11.84 -1.59
CA VAL A 40 -16.10 -12.56 -1.29
C VAL A 40 -16.79 -12.88 -2.61
N VAL A 41 -16.81 -14.16 -2.96
CA VAL A 41 -17.50 -14.69 -4.15
C VAL A 41 -18.93 -15.06 -3.75
N ILE A 42 -19.87 -14.26 -4.22
CA ILE A 42 -21.29 -14.38 -3.90
C ILE A 42 -21.97 -15.23 -4.97
N TYR A 43 -22.79 -16.18 -4.54
CA TYR A 43 -23.53 -17.08 -5.42
C TYR A 43 -25.00 -17.21 -5.03
N GLY A 44 -25.84 -17.62 -5.99
CA GLY A 44 -27.24 -17.95 -5.77
C GLY A 44 -27.55 -19.37 -6.24
N THR A 45 -28.43 -20.07 -5.53
CA THR A 45 -28.78 -21.48 -5.79
C THR A 45 -29.30 -21.78 -7.19
N GLU A 46 -29.83 -20.77 -7.91
CA GLU A 46 -30.45 -20.94 -9.23
C GLU A 46 -29.49 -20.68 -10.41
N ASN A 47 -28.28 -20.16 -10.15
CA ASN A 47 -27.30 -19.88 -11.20
C ASN A 47 -25.86 -19.90 -10.66
N SER A 48 -25.38 -21.07 -10.26
CA SER A 48 -24.00 -21.30 -9.79
C SER A 48 -23.02 -21.69 -10.91
N ALA A 49 -23.43 -21.57 -12.18
CA ALA A 49 -22.56 -21.85 -13.32
C ALA A 49 -21.33 -20.92 -13.30
N GLY A 50 -20.13 -21.48 -13.42
CA GLY A 50 -18.89 -20.69 -13.36
C GLY A 50 -18.38 -20.40 -11.94
N LEU A 51 -19.13 -20.74 -10.88
CA LEU A 51 -18.75 -20.48 -9.50
C LEU A 51 -17.44 -21.18 -9.13
N GLU A 52 -17.41 -22.51 -9.26
CA GLU A 52 -16.22 -23.29 -8.92
C GLU A 52 -15.04 -22.94 -9.81
N GLN A 53 -15.27 -22.60 -11.09
CA GLN A 53 -14.20 -22.14 -11.98
C GLN A 53 -13.60 -20.80 -11.52
N GLY A 54 -14.43 -19.81 -11.17
CA GLY A 54 -13.99 -18.49 -10.72
C GLY A 54 -13.25 -18.56 -9.38
N ILE A 55 -13.75 -19.35 -8.44
CA ILE A 55 -13.06 -19.61 -7.17
C ILE A 55 -11.75 -20.34 -7.41
N ALA A 56 -11.76 -21.43 -8.19
CA ALA A 56 -10.54 -22.19 -8.46
C ALA A 56 -9.48 -21.34 -9.17
N PHE A 57 -9.91 -20.39 -10.02
CA PHE A 57 -9.01 -19.41 -10.62
C PHE A 57 -8.34 -18.54 -9.55
N LEU A 58 -9.12 -17.87 -8.68
CA LEU A 58 -8.56 -16.98 -7.66
C LEU A 58 -7.73 -17.76 -6.61
N GLU A 59 -8.23 -18.89 -6.12
CA GLU A 59 -7.50 -19.75 -5.19
C GLU A 59 -6.25 -20.39 -5.81
N GLY A 60 -6.24 -20.57 -7.14
CA GLY A 60 -5.06 -21.01 -7.87
C GLY A 60 -3.97 -19.94 -7.83
N ARG A 61 -4.34 -18.66 -7.99
CA ARG A 61 -3.42 -17.51 -7.91
C ARG A 61 -2.89 -17.26 -6.50
N THR A 62 -3.66 -17.54 -5.46
CA THR A 62 -3.20 -17.38 -4.06
C THR A 62 -2.22 -18.48 -3.64
N ARG A 63 -2.36 -19.67 -4.21
CA ARG A 63 -1.49 -20.85 -3.92
C ARG A 63 -0.30 -20.97 -4.87
N ASP A 64 -0.13 -20.05 -5.81
CA ASP A 64 0.99 -20.09 -6.74
C ASP A 64 2.31 -20.03 -5.98
N ARG A 65 3.22 -20.96 -6.31
CA ARG A 65 4.50 -21.10 -5.58
C ARG A 65 5.38 -19.86 -5.76
N VAL A 66 5.33 -19.21 -6.91
CA VAL A 66 6.19 -18.08 -7.27
C VAL A 66 5.45 -16.76 -7.10
N GLY A 67 4.22 -16.68 -7.61
CA GLY A 67 3.38 -15.49 -7.67
C GLY A 67 2.17 -15.52 -6.74
N GLY A 68 2.31 -16.12 -5.55
CA GLY A 68 1.22 -16.21 -4.57
C GLY A 68 0.64 -14.82 -4.26
N LEU A 69 -0.65 -14.64 -4.58
CA LEU A 69 -1.37 -13.40 -4.36
C LEU A 69 -1.76 -13.24 -2.88
N ASN A 70 -1.52 -12.06 -2.28
CA ASN A 70 -1.98 -11.70 -0.92
C ASN A 70 -3.50 -11.46 -0.86
N LEU A 71 -4.28 -12.50 -1.21
CA LEU A 71 -5.73 -12.50 -1.26
C LEU A 71 -6.28 -13.71 -0.51
N VAL A 72 -7.30 -13.50 0.32
CA VAL A 72 -8.11 -14.56 0.92
C VAL A 72 -9.44 -14.62 0.18
N VAL A 73 -9.79 -15.79 -0.32
CA VAL A 73 -11.03 -16.02 -1.06
C VAL A 73 -12.05 -16.70 -0.14
N GLY A 74 -13.20 -16.05 0.04
CA GLY A 74 -14.37 -16.60 0.74
C GLY A 74 -15.56 -16.77 -0.20
N LYS A 75 -16.48 -17.66 0.17
CA LYS A 75 -17.75 -17.87 -0.55
C LYS A 75 -18.93 -17.41 0.31
N ALA A 76 -19.96 -16.85 -0.30
CA ALA A 76 -21.20 -16.48 0.39
C ALA A 76 -22.41 -16.81 -0.47
N ASP A 77 -23.38 -17.55 0.07
CA ASP A 77 -24.71 -17.63 -0.55
C ASP A 77 -25.39 -16.26 -0.39
N ILE A 78 -26.01 -15.73 -1.44
CA ILE A 78 -26.77 -14.47 -1.39
C ILE A 78 -27.86 -14.47 -0.32
N LYS A 79 -28.35 -15.65 0.08
CA LYS A 79 -29.33 -15.83 1.16
C LYS A 79 -28.69 -15.93 2.55
N ASP A 80 -27.39 -16.15 2.64
CA ASP A 80 -26.67 -16.30 3.91
C ASP A 80 -26.32 -14.95 4.52
N ARG A 81 -27.22 -14.49 5.39
CA ARG A 81 -27.07 -13.25 6.16
C ARG A 81 -26.01 -13.32 7.27
N SER A 82 -25.42 -14.49 7.55
CA SER A 82 -24.34 -14.59 8.53
C SER A 82 -22.98 -14.18 7.93
N ILE A 83 -22.81 -14.33 6.62
CA ILE A 83 -21.59 -13.96 5.88
C ILE A 83 -21.75 -12.60 5.17
N ILE A 84 -22.96 -12.27 4.73
CA ILE A 84 -23.27 -10.96 4.13
C ILE A 84 -23.46 -9.93 5.24
N ASP A 85 -22.39 -9.23 5.56
CA ASP A 85 -22.40 -8.08 6.47
C ASP A 85 -23.11 -6.85 5.87
N LYS A 86 -23.19 -5.78 6.65
CA LYS A 86 -23.83 -4.52 6.25
C LYS A 86 -23.16 -3.91 5.00
N ARG A 87 -21.83 -3.90 4.95
CA ARG A 87 -21.03 -3.34 3.84
C ARG A 87 -21.30 -4.10 2.54
N THR A 88 -21.26 -5.43 2.59
CA THR A 88 -21.57 -6.31 1.47
C THR A 88 -23.02 -6.14 1.01
N SER A 89 -23.97 -6.03 1.95
CA SER A 89 -25.38 -5.79 1.65
C SER A 89 -25.61 -4.47 0.91
N GLU A 90 -24.91 -3.40 1.31
CA GLU A 90 -25.00 -2.09 0.68
C GLU A 90 -24.48 -2.13 -0.77
N ILE A 91 -23.32 -2.77 -1.00
CA ILE A 91 -22.76 -2.96 -2.34
C ILE A 91 -23.73 -3.76 -3.22
N LEU A 92 -24.28 -4.87 -2.72
CA LEU A 92 -25.24 -5.67 -3.46
C LEU A 92 -26.53 -4.91 -3.78
N ARG A 93 -26.98 -4.02 -2.89
CA ARG A 93 -28.15 -3.17 -3.13
C ARG A 93 -27.88 -2.10 -4.20
N THR A 94 -26.64 -1.62 -4.29
CA THR A 94 -26.19 -0.67 -5.31
C THR A 94 -26.08 -1.34 -6.68
N PHE A 95 -25.35 -2.45 -6.77
CA PHE A 95 -25.10 -3.15 -8.04
C PHE A 95 -26.27 -3.98 -8.54
N LYS A 96 -27.11 -4.52 -7.63
CA LYS A 96 -28.24 -5.41 -7.93
C LYS A 96 -27.88 -6.49 -8.97
N PRO A 97 -26.87 -7.34 -8.67
CA PRO A 97 -26.40 -8.32 -9.63
C PRO A 97 -27.55 -9.23 -10.09
N ASP A 98 -27.67 -9.38 -11.41
CA ASP A 98 -28.69 -10.20 -12.08
C ASP A 98 -28.18 -11.61 -12.40
N ARG A 99 -26.88 -11.85 -12.22
CA ARG A 99 -26.21 -13.15 -12.42
C ARG A 99 -25.13 -13.38 -11.37
N PHE A 100 -24.71 -14.63 -11.25
CA PHE A 100 -23.64 -15.07 -10.34
C PHE A 100 -22.61 -15.91 -11.10
N PRO A 101 -21.37 -16.03 -10.60
CA PRO A 101 -20.84 -15.41 -9.39
C PRO A 101 -20.62 -13.88 -9.50
N PHE A 102 -20.98 -13.16 -8.44
CA PHE A 102 -20.62 -11.75 -8.24
C PHE A 102 -19.54 -11.68 -7.18
N THR A 103 -18.44 -10.99 -7.46
CA THR A 103 -17.29 -10.95 -6.55
C THR A 103 -17.07 -9.53 -6.06
N ILE A 104 -16.76 -9.40 -4.77
CA ILE A 104 -16.38 -8.14 -4.13
C ILE A 104 -15.01 -8.34 -3.47
N ILE A 105 -14.06 -7.45 -3.74
CA ILE A 105 -12.71 -7.48 -3.17
C ILE A 105 -12.56 -6.29 -2.24
N TYR A 106 -12.22 -6.56 -0.99
CA TYR A 106 -11.99 -5.56 0.04
C TYR A 106 -10.49 -5.41 0.30
N PHE A 107 -10.10 -4.18 0.63
CA PHE A 107 -8.81 -3.91 1.23
C PHE A 107 -8.64 -4.65 2.56
N PRO A 108 -7.38 -4.87 3.00
CA PRO A 108 -7.13 -5.49 4.29
C PRO A 108 -7.73 -4.68 5.44
N GLN A 109 -8.20 -5.38 6.49
CA GLN A 109 -8.89 -4.75 7.62
C GLN A 109 -8.02 -3.76 8.40
N VAL A 110 -6.70 -3.91 8.34
CA VAL A 110 -5.74 -3.00 8.98
C VAL A 110 -5.51 -1.71 8.19
N SER A 111 -6.02 -1.62 6.97
CA SER A 111 -6.07 -0.36 6.22
C SER A 111 -7.30 0.45 6.63
N ASP A 112 -7.21 1.78 6.55
CA ASP A 112 -8.33 2.68 6.80
C ASP A 112 -9.22 2.86 5.53
N VAL A 113 -9.24 1.87 4.62
CA VAL A 113 -9.95 1.94 3.32
C VAL A 113 -11.32 1.23 3.38
N ASP A 114 -12.36 2.06 3.42
CA ASP A 114 -13.76 1.62 3.59
C ASP A 114 -14.52 1.33 2.28
N ILE A 115 -13.94 1.64 1.11
CA ILE A 115 -14.54 1.27 -0.18
C ILE A 115 -13.95 -0.05 -0.71
N PRO A 116 -14.75 -0.89 -1.41
CA PRO A 116 -14.21 -2.11 -2.01
C PRO A 116 -13.22 -1.74 -3.14
N LEU A 117 -12.12 -2.48 -3.25
CA LEU A 117 -11.20 -2.36 -4.38
C LEU A 117 -11.91 -2.66 -5.70
N TRP A 118 -12.76 -3.69 -5.70
CA TRP A 118 -13.43 -4.12 -6.92
C TRP A 118 -14.75 -4.80 -6.59
N ALA A 119 -15.77 -4.57 -7.41
CA ALA A 119 -17.04 -5.28 -7.34
C ALA A 119 -17.57 -5.53 -8.76
N GLY A 120 -17.85 -6.79 -9.09
CA GLY A 120 -18.29 -7.13 -10.44
C GLY A 120 -18.46 -8.62 -10.71
N TYR A 121 -18.78 -8.93 -11.96
CA TYR A 121 -18.81 -10.31 -12.44
C TYR A 121 -17.39 -10.81 -12.72
N LEU A 122 -17.02 -11.94 -12.12
CA LEU A 122 -15.69 -12.51 -12.27
C LEU A 122 -15.55 -13.19 -13.65
N THR A 123 -15.11 -12.41 -14.64
CA THR A 123 -14.72 -12.92 -15.96
C THR A 123 -13.24 -13.30 -15.97
N VAL A 124 -12.80 -14.07 -16.98
CA VAL A 124 -11.37 -14.40 -17.16
C VAL A 124 -10.54 -13.12 -17.27
N GLN A 125 -10.97 -12.16 -18.09
CA GLN A 125 -10.28 -10.88 -18.28
C GLN A 125 -10.22 -10.06 -16.99
N ALA A 126 -11.31 -9.98 -16.23
CA ALA A 126 -11.32 -9.27 -14.95
C ALA A 126 -10.38 -9.95 -13.94
N GLY A 127 -10.41 -11.29 -13.88
CA GLY A 127 -9.50 -12.06 -13.03
C GLY A 127 -8.03 -11.86 -13.38
N GLU A 128 -7.69 -11.79 -14.67
CA GLU A 128 -6.33 -11.49 -15.12
C GLU A 128 -5.86 -10.10 -14.65
N LEU A 129 -6.67 -9.06 -14.84
CA LEU A 129 -6.36 -7.70 -14.40
C LEU A 129 -6.28 -7.57 -12.87
N ILE A 130 -7.14 -8.27 -12.13
CA ILE A 130 -7.12 -8.27 -10.65
C ILE A 130 -5.80 -8.86 -10.15
N CYS A 131 -5.42 -10.02 -10.69
CA CYS A 131 -4.31 -10.80 -10.18
C CYS A 131 -2.94 -10.35 -10.70
N ASP A 132 -2.88 -9.54 -11.75
CA ASP A 132 -1.62 -9.21 -12.42
C ASP A 132 -1.59 -7.75 -12.88
N SER A 133 -0.45 -7.08 -12.74
CA SER A 133 -0.19 -5.82 -13.45
C SER A 133 1.31 -5.66 -13.72
N PRO A 134 1.71 -5.13 -14.89
CA PRO A 134 3.12 -4.92 -15.23
C PRO A 134 3.92 -4.17 -14.16
N ALA A 135 3.41 -3.04 -13.68
CA ALA A 135 4.05 -2.21 -12.67
C ALA A 135 4.14 -2.96 -11.32
N ARG A 136 3.10 -3.69 -10.90
CA ARG A 136 3.17 -4.52 -9.68
C ARG A 136 4.23 -5.61 -9.78
N ARG A 137 4.39 -6.26 -10.94
CA ARG A 137 5.48 -7.22 -11.18
C ARG A 137 6.85 -6.55 -11.12
N GLU A 138 6.97 -5.33 -11.63
CA GLU A 138 8.24 -4.62 -11.66
C GLU A 138 8.65 -4.09 -10.28
N ILE A 139 7.70 -3.53 -9.51
CA ILE A 139 7.89 -3.19 -8.09
C ILE A 139 8.47 -4.38 -7.34
N ALA A 140 7.80 -5.53 -7.46
CA ALA A 140 8.23 -6.75 -6.79
C ALA A 140 9.65 -7.16 -7.16
N ARG A 141 9.96 -7.17 -8.46
CA ARG A 141 11.29 -7.53 -8.94
C ARG A 141 12.36 -6.59 -8.42
N ARG A 142 12.14 -5.28 -8.47
CA ARG A 142 13.11 -4.28 -8.00
C ARG A 142 13.38 -4.38 -6.50
N ILE A 143 12.32 -4.52 -5.70
CA ILE A 143 12.45 -4.74 -4.26
C ILE A 143 13.22 -6.04 -3.98
N LEU A 144 12.88 -7.14 -4.65
CA LEU A 144 13.58 -8.41 -4.49
C LEU A 144 15.03 -8.39 -5.01
N LYS A 145 15.36 -7.48 -5.95
CA LYS A 145 16.74 -7.18 -6.39
C LYS A 145 17.50 -6.27 -5.43
N GLY A 146 16.89 -5.91 -4.31
CA GLY A 146 17.54 -5.20 -3.24
C GLY A 146 17.29 -3.70 -3.22
N GLU A 147 16.36 -3.17 -4.01
CA GLU A 147 15.91 -1.78 -3.87
C GLU A 147 15.02 -1.65 -2.63
N TRP A 148 15.22 -0.60 -1.85
CA TRP A 148 14.49 -0.44 -0.59
C TRP A 148 13.16 0.29 -0.74
N ALA A 149 13.01 1.09 -1.80
CA ALA A 149 11.75 1.69 -2.21
C ALA A 149 11.70 1.91 -3.72
N VAL A 150 10.51 1.75 -4.29
CA VAL A 150 10.20 1.98 -5.70
C VAL A 150 9.12 3.05 -5.77
N TRP A 151 9.40 4.14 -6.47
CA TRP A 151 8.51 5.29 -6.58
C TRP A 151 7.64 5.12 -7.83
N LEU A 152 6.35 4.86 -7.63
CA LEU A 152 5.38 4.90 -8.71
C LEU A 152 5.14 6.35 -9.11
N PHE A 153 5.21 6.64 -10.39
CA PHE A 153 4.90 7.93 -10.97
C PHE A 153 3.77 7.75 -11.98
N ILE A 154 2.58 8.24 -11.67
CA ILE A 154 1.42 8.20 -12.56
C ILE A 154 1.40 9.49 -13.38
N LYS A 155 1.54 9.37 -14.69
CA LYS A 155 1.57 10.49 -15.64
C LYS A 155 0.23 11.22 -15.65
N SER A 156 0.27 12.55 -15.70
CA SER A 156 -0.92 13.39 -15.86
C SER A 156 -1.45 13.42 -17.29
N GLY A 157 -0.59 13.12 -18.27
CA GLY A 157 -0.85 13.40 -19.68
C GLY A 157 -0.47 14.83 -20.10
N ASN A 158 0.04 15.64 -19.18
CA ASN A 158 0.67 16.94 -19.46
C ASN A 158 2.18 16.81 -19.27
N GLU A 159 2.93 16.81 -20.37
CA GLU A 159 4.38 16.60 -20.37
C GLU A 159 5.16 17.63 -19.56
N GLU A 160 4.71 18.89 -19.52
CA GLU A 160 5.37 19.94 -18.75
C GLU A 160 5.24 19.71 -17.25
N LYS A 161 4.03 19.37 -16.79
CA LYS A 161 3.77 19.04 -15.38
C LYS A 161 4.48 17.76 -14.98
N ASP A 162 4.40 16.73 -15.82
CA ASP A 162 5.07 15.46 -15.61
C ASP A 162 6.59 15.64 -15.53
N GLY A 163 7.18 16.42 -16.45
CA GLY A 163 8.61 16.72 -16.45
C GLY A 163 9.07 17.47 -15.21
N ARG A 164 8.31 18.48 -14.75
CA ARG A 164 8.62 19.20 -13.49
C ARG A 164 8.57 18.28 -12.28
N ALA A 165 7.50 17.50 -12.13
CA ALA A 165 7.35 16.56 -11.03
C ALA A 165 8.44 15.49 -11.02
N LEU A 166 8.77 14.94 -12.20
CA LEU A 166 9.81 13.93 -12.36
C LEU A 166 11.19 14.49 -12.02
N GLN A 167 11.48 15.73 -12.38
CA GLN A 167 12.74 16.40 -12.03
C GLN A 167 12.88 16.55 -10.51
N ILE A 168 11.84 17.05 -9.83
CA ILE A 168 11.83 17.20 -8.37
C ILE A 168 12.06 15.86 -7.68
N LEU A 169 11.32 14.82 -8.10
CA LEU A 169 11.50 13.47 -7.56
C LEU A 169 12.93 12.96 -7.79
N SER A 170 13.42 13.05 -9.02
CA SER A 170 14.76 12.58 -9.38
C SER A 170 15.86 13.28 -8.57
N ASP A 171 15.74 14.58 -8.36
CA ASP A 171 16.72 15.34 -7.58
C ASP A 171 16.70 14.97 -6.10
N GLU A 172 15.53 14.74 -5.51
CA GLU A 172 15.41 14.27 -4.13
C GLU A 172 15.93 12.83 -3.95
N LEU A 173 15.67 11.93 -4.91
CA LEU A 173 16.22 10.57 -4.87
C LEU A 173 17.74 10.55 -5.02
N LYS A 174 18.32 11.42 -5.85
CA LYS A 174 19.79 11.57 -5.96
C LYS A 174 20.41 12.19 -4.71
N ALA A 175 19.72 13.14 -4.09
CA ALA A 175 20.18 13.83 -2.89
C ALA A 175 19.98 13.00 -1.62
N ALA A 176 19.16 11.94 -1.68
CA ALA A 176 18.98 11.01 -0.59
C ALA A 176 20.33 10.36 -0.25
N PRO A 177 20.69 10.28 1.04
CA PRO A 177 21.85 9.51 1.44
C PRO A 177 21.64 8.07 0.98
N ALA A 178 22.70 7.40 0.51
CA ALA A 178 22.66 5.95 0.39
C ALA A 178 22.27 5.40 1.75
N ALA A 179 21.13 4.67 1.86
CA ALA A 179 20.62 4.27 3.16
C ALA A 179 21.71 3.47 3.88
N GLY A 180 22.23 4.02 4.98
CA GLY A 180 23.37 3.47 5.70
C GLY A 180 24.71 3.59 4.98
N THR A 181 25.58 4.46 5.47
CA THR A 181 26.99 4.09 5.56
C THR A 181 27.06 2.75 6.28
N PRO A 182 27.73 1.72 5.73
CA PRO A 182 27.94 0.49 6.46
C PRO A 182 28.81 0.84 7.68
N GLY A 183 28.20 0.90 8.86
CA GLY A 183 28.89 0.35 10.01
C GLY A 183 29.24 -1.08 9.62
N GLU A 184 30.51 -1.47 9.78
CA GLU A 184 31.14 -2.70 9.25
C GLU A 184 30.41 -4.04 9.55
N ASP A 185 29.24 -4.02 10.19
CA ASP A 185 28.40 -5.19 10.50
C ASP A 185 27.02 -5.23 9.82
N SER A 186 26.46 -4.15 9.24
CA SER A 186 25.04 -4.16 8.81
C SER A 186 24.73 -4.98 7.55
N SER A 187 25.75 -5.34 6.76
CA SER A 187 25.60 -6.18 5.56
C SER A 187 25.57 -7.68 5.85
N ARG A 188 26.00 -8.12 7.04
CA ARG A 188 26.04 -9.54 7.41
C ARG A 188 24.69 -10.08 7.89
N ASP A 189 23.78 -9.20 8.32
CA ASP A 189 22.50 -9.57 8.94
C ASP A 189 21.26 -9.33 8.04
N ALA A 190 21.43 -8.90 6.79
CA ALA A 190 20.32 -8.73 5.86
C ALA A 190 19.81 -10.11 5.37
N ILE A 191 18.50 -10.35 5.47
CA ILE A 191 17.89 -11.64 5.09
C ILE A 191 17.98 -11.88 3.57
N LEU A 192 17.98 -10.80 2.78
CA LEU A 192 18.18 -10.87 1.32
C LEU A 192 19.66 -10.66 0.96
N PRO A 193 20.34 -11.68 0.41
CA PRO A 193 21.71 -11.52 -0.07
C PRO A 193 21.72 -10.58 -1.27
N GLY A 194 22.27 -9.37 -1.09
CA GLY A 194 22.36 -8.35 -2.14
C GLY A 194 21.40 -7.16 -1.98
N LEU A 195 20.74 -6.99 -0.83
CA LEU A 195 20.00 -5.76 -0.52
C LEU A 195 20.95 -4.55 -0.69
N ASN A 196 20.70 -3.74 -1.72
CA ASN A 196 21.50 -2.56 -2.00
C ASN A 196 20.81 -1.36 -1.37
N HIS A 197 21.23 -1.06 -0.13
CA HIS A 197 20.63 -0.02 0.69
C HIS A 197 20.70 1.38 0.04
N ALA A 198 21.49 1.57 -1.02
CA ALA A 198 21.61 2.85 -1.70
C ALA A 198 20.58 3.10 -2.81
N ARG A 199 19.73 2.12 -3.18
CA ARG A 199 18.96 2.20 -4.44
C ARG A 199 17.46 2.34 -4.24
N MET A 200 16.95 3.46 -4.73
CA MET A 200 15.55 3.69 -5.07
C MET A 200 15.44 3.89 -6.58
N SER A 201 14.29 3.56 -7.16
CA SER A 201 14.01 3.77 -8.57
C SER A 201 12.61 4.33 -8.81
N ILE A 202 12.36 4.76 -10.05
CA ILE A 202 11.06 5.28 -10.48
C ILE A 202 10.45 4.31 -11.50
N ILE A 203 9.16 4.05 -11.39
CA ILE A 203 8.36 3.36 -12.41
C ILE A 203 7.28 4.33 -12.90
N MET A 204 7.33 4.64 -14.18
CA MET A 204 6.32 5.46 -14.84
C MET A 204 5.10 4.61 -15.23
N VAL A 205 3.90 5.10 -14.95
CA VAL A 205 2.64 4.46 -15.32
C VAL A 205 1.74 5.50 -16.00
N SER A 206 1.17 5.14 -17.14
CA SER A 206 0.16 5.96 -17.80
C SER A 206 -1.22 5.75 -17.17
N ARG A 207 -2.00 6.82 -16.98
CA ARG A 207 -3.40 6.74 -16.55
C ARG A 207 -4.28 5.96 -17.55
N ASP A 208 -3.88 5.94 -18.81
CA ASP A 208 -4.62 5.28 -19.89
C ASP A 208 -4.17 3.82 -20.11
N ASP A 209 -3.20 3.32 -19.33
CA ASP A 209 -2.75 1.94 -19.45
C ASP A 209 -3.81 0.96 -18.92
N LYS A 210 -4.44 0.27 -19.86
CA LYS A 210 -5.51 -0.70 -19.56
C LYS A 210 -5.02 -1.91 -18.76
N SER A 211 -3.73 -2.20 -18.78
CA SER A 211 -3.14 -3.29 -17.98
C SER A 211 -2.91 -2.90 -16.52
N GLU A 212 -2.97 -1.60 -16.21
CA GLU A 212 -2.76 -1.04 -14.87
C GLU A 212 -4.05 -0.59 -14.18
N LEU A 213 -5.22 -0.84 -14.79
CA LEU A 213 -6.52 -0.39 -14.27
C LEU A 213 -6.74 -0.72 -12.79
N ILE A 214 -6.39 -1.94 -12.37
CA ILE A 214 -6.56 -2.34 -10.97
C ILE A 214 -5.53 -1.67 -10.07
N LEU A 215 -4.29 -1.46 -10.52
CA LEU A 215 -3.30 -0.70 -9.75
C LEU A 215 -3.75 0.75 -9.56
N LEU A 216 -4.24 1.40 -10.61
CA LEU A 216 -4.78 2.77 -10.54
C LEU A 216 -5.99 2.84 -9.61
N GLU A 217 -6.89 1.85 -9.67
CA GLU A 217 -8.05 1.76 -8.76
C GLU A 217 -7.60 1.56 -7.30
N MET A 218 -6.52 0.82 -7.05
CA MET A 218 -5.98 0.67 -5.70
C MET A 218 -5.51 2.01 -5.13
N LEU A 219 -4.76 2.79 -5.90
CA LEU A 219 -4.33 4.13 -5.48
C LEU A 219 -5.55 5.06 -5.29
N ASN A 220 -6.55 4.96 -6.16
CA ASN A 220 -7.80 5.70 -6.04
C ASN A 220 -8.58 5.33 -4.78
N CYS A 221 -8.55 4.07 -4.36
CA CYS A 221 -9.19 3.67 -3.11
C CYS A 221 -8.44 4.14 -1.86
N ILE A 222 -7.11 4.25 -1.94
CA ILE A 222 -6.28 4.72 -0.82
C ILE A 222 -6.46 6.24 -0.66
N GLU A 223 -6.31 7.02 -1.74
CA GLU A 223 -6.48 8.48 -1.74
C GLU A 223 -7.43 8.94 -2.87
N PRO A 224 -8.75 8.82 -2.69
CA PRO A 224 -9.72 9.14 -3.74
C PRO A 224 -9.75 10.61 -4.12
N GLU A 225 -9.52 11.50 -3.15
CA GLU A 225 -9.47 12.95 -3.38
C GLU A 225 -8.30 13.30 -4.29
N ILE A 226 -7.13 12.69 -4.07
CA ILE A 226 -5.93 12.91 -4.88
C ILE A 226 -6.09 12.34 -6.29
N MET A 227 -6.57 11.11 -6.40
CA MET A 227 -6.66 10.43 -7.70
C MET A 227 -7.77 10.98 -8.60
N SER A 228 -8.80 11.59 -7.99
CA SER A 228 -9.89 12.27 -8.70
C SER A 228 -9.60 13.75 -8.97
N ALA A 229 -8.59 14.34 -8.32
CA ALA A 229 -8.25 15.77 -8.45
C ALA A 229 -7.46 16.06 -9.73
N GLY A 230 -8.20 16.32 -10.81
CA GLY A 230 -7.63 16.81 -12.06
C GLY A 230 -6.62 15.86 -12.72
N ASN A 231 -6.05 16.33 -13.83
CA ASN A 231 -4.96 15.64 -14.51
C ASN A 231 -3.63 16.21 -13.99
N GLU A 232 -3.29 15.88 -12.75
CA GLU A 232 -1.98 16.16 -12.13
C GLU A 232 -1.13 14.88 -12.06
N PRO A 233 0.22 15.00 -12.08
CA PRO A 233 1.09 13.86 -11.86
C PRO A 233 0.89 13.36 -10.43
N VAL A 234 0.94 12.04 -10.23
CA VAL A 234 0.83 11.42 -8.91
C VAL A 234 2.08 10.62 -8.60
N ILE A 235 2.59 10.73 -7.38
CA ILE A 235 3.77 9.99 -6.92
C ILE A 235 3.41 9.17 -5.69
N ALA A 236 3.75 7.88 -5.69
CA ALA A 236 3.47 6.95 -4.61
C ALA A 236 4.70 6.06 -4.31
N PRO A 237 5.45 6.31 -3.22
CA PRO A 237 6.53 5.45 -2.77
C PRO A 237 6.02 4.09 -2.28
N VAL A 238 6.57 3.01 -2.85
CA VAL A 238 6.25 1.63 -2.50
C VAL A 238 7.47 0.94 -1.89
N TYR A 239 7.31 0.34 -0.72
CA TYR A 239 8.42 -0.26 0.04
C TYR A 239 8.04 -1.60 0.67
N GLY A 240 9.00 -2.27 1.30
CA GLY A 240 8.74 -3.50 2.04
C GLY A 240 8.20 -4.59 1.11
N ARG A 241 7.16 -5.31 1.51
CA ARG A 241 6.50 -6.30 0.64
C ARG A 241 5.35 -5.71 -0.20
N GLY A 242 5.55 -4.51 -0.75
CA GLY A 242 4.59 -3.84 -1.64
C GLY A 242 3.64 -2.87 -0.95
N ARG A 243 4.10 -2.11 0.04
CA ARG A 243 3.30 -1.13 0.79
C ARG A 243 3.50 0.28 0.26
N VAL A 244 2.41 0.95 -0.11
CA VAL A 244 2.40 2.37 -0.46
C VAL A 244 2.47 3.18 0.83
N LEU A 245 3.52 3.99 1.00
CA LEU A 245 3.68 4.79 2.22
C LEU A 245 2.75 6.02 2.24
N ASP A 246 2.65 6.71 1.11
CA ASP A 246 1.92 7.96 0.95
C ASP A 246 1.61 8.20 -0.54
N ILE A 247 0.75 9.16 -0.87
CA ILE A 247 0.43 9.54 -2.26
C ILE A 247 0.46 11.07 -2.37
N PHE A 248 1.21 11.59 -3.34
CA PHE A 248 1.37 13.03 -3.59
C PHE A 248 0.83 13.40 -4.96
N SER A 249 0.23 14.57 -5.10
CA SER A 249 -0.19 15.12 -6.41
C SER A 249 -0.04 16.62 -6.50
N GLY A 250 0.16 17.13 -7.72
CA GLY A 250 0.21 18.56 -8.00
C GLY A 250 1.21 19.29 -7.11
N ASP A 251 0.74 20.27 -6.34
CA ASP A 251 1.57 21.12 -5.47
C ASP A 251 2.17 20.35 -4.27
N GLU A 252 1.65 19.17 -3.93
CA GLU A 252 2.22 18.33 -2.88
C GLU A 252 3.52 17.65 -3.32
N ILE A 253 3.78 17.59 -4.64
CA ILE A 253 5.04 17.12 -5.22
C ILE A 253 6.10 18.22 -5.06
N SER A 254 6.61 18.35 -3.84
CA SER A 254 7.63 19.31 -3.45
C SER A 254 8.86 18.60 -2.86
N GLY A 255 10.03 19.23 -2.98
CA GLY A 255 11.27 18.68 -2.42
C GLY A 255 11.18 18.46 -0.90
N GLU A 256 10.45 19.30 -0.18
CA GLU A 256 10.22 19.15 1.26
C GLU A 256 9.42 17.88 1.58
N ASN A 257 8.29 17.67 0.90
CA ASN A 257 7.43 16.51 1.15
C ASN A 257 8.11 15.19 0.77
N LEU A 258 8.75 15.15 -0.41
CA LEU A 258 9.45 13.95 -0.87
C LEU A 258 10.63 13.61 0.06
N ARG A 259 11.43 14.59 0.46
CA ARG A 259 12.54 14.39 1.41
C ARG A 259 12.05 13.92 2.77
N LYS A 260 10.92 14.44 3.25
CA LYS A 260 10.30 13.98 4.49
C LYS A 260 9.90 12.50 4.38
N ASN A 261 9.31 12.09 3.26
CA ASN A 261 8.88 10.71 3.05
C ASN A 261 10.08 9.74 2.92
N ILE A 262 11.14 10.15 2.22
CA ILE A 262 12.44 9.42 2.19
C ILE A 262 12.97 9.21 3.61
N ARG A 263 13.01 10.26 4.44
CA ARG A 263 13.44 10.15 5.84
C ARG A 263 12.55 9.22 6.66
N MET A 264 11.24 9.24 6.45
CA MET A 264 10.31 8.34 7.15
C MET A 264 10.62 6.87 6.87
N LEU A 265 10.97 6.52 5.64
CA LEU A 265 11.38 5.16 5.29
C LEU A 265 12.67 4.74 6.01
N GLU A 266 13.59 5.68 6.26
CA GLU A 266 14.84 5.45 6.99
C GLU A 266 14.69 5.40 8.51
N MET A 267 13.58 5.90 9.06
CA MET A 267 13.36 5.95 10.50
C MET A 267 13.23 4.55 11.11
N GLU A 268 14.01 4.31 12.17
CA GLU A 268 13.90 3.09 12.99
C GLU A 268 12.49 2.91 13.53
N GLN A 269 12.02 1.66 13.58
CA GLN A 269 10.70 1.28 14.08
C GLN A 269 10.80 0.48 15.39
N PRO A 270 10.77 1.13 16.57
CA PRO A 270 11.09 0.47 17.84
C PRO A 270 10.08 -0.59 18.27
N SER A 271 8.80 -0.46 17.86
CA SER A 271 7.76 -1.41 18.23
C SER A 271 7.76 -2.67 17.36
N GLY A 272 8.29 -2.58 16.14
CA GLY A 272 8.12 -3.58 15.09
C GLY A 272 6.67 -3.84 14.68
N ILE A 273 5.71 -3.07 15.19
CA ILE A 273 4.27 -3.25 14.92
C ILE A 273 3.90 -2.50 13.65
N LYS A 274 3.32 -3.23 12.69
CA LYS A 274 2.70 -2.68 11.48
C LYS A 274 1.44 -1.89 11.84
N GLN A 275 1.41 -0.61 11.46
CA GLN A 275 0.34 0.33 11.81
C GLN A 275 -0.25 1.00 10.57
N PRO A 276 -1.50 1.51 10.61
CA PRO A 276 -2.08 2.25 9.47
C PRO A 276 -1.21 3.43 9.01
N ALA A 277 -0.59 4.17 9.93
CA ALA A 277 0.33 5.27 9.62
C ALA A 277 1.59 4.87 8.83
N SER A 278 1.85 3.56 8.68
CA SER A 278 2.91 3.04 7.81
C SER A 278 2.44 2.79 6.37
N GLY A 279 1.24 3.25 5.99
CA GLY A 279 0.72 3.16 4.62
C GLY A 279 -0.30 2.05 4.40
N ALA A 280 -0.43 1.58 3.16
CA ALA A 280 -1.37 0.51 2.77
C ALA A 280 -0.72 -0.49 1.79
N ASP A 281 -1.01 -1.78 1.96
CA ASP A 281 -0.43 -2.82 1.09
C ASP A 281 -1.12 -2.87 -0.27
N LEU A 282 -0.33 -3.11 -1.31
CA LEU A 282 -0.81 -3.47 -2.63
C LEU A 282 -1.13 -4.97 -2.68
N LEU A 283 -2.19 -5.33 -3.41
CA LEU A 283 -2.46 -6.65 -3.92
C LEU A 283 -1.38 -7.02 -4.94
N ILE A 284 -0.41 -7.88 -4.61
CA ILE A 284 0.72 -8.24 -5.46
C ILE A 284 0.86 -9.77 -5.52
N ALA A 285 1.05 -10.31 -6.73
CA ALA A 285 1.26 -11.73 -6.99
C ALA A 285 2.73 -12.14 -6.82
N VAL A 286 3.19 -12.28 -5.57
CA VAL A 286 4.58 -12.63 -5.23
C VAL A 286 4.63 -13.44 -3.94
N ASN A 287 5.30 -14.59 -3.99
CA ASN A 287 5.66 -15.34 -2.79
C ASN A 287 6.91 -14.74 -2.14
N TRP A 288 6.74 -13.61 -1.45
CA TRP A 288 7.81 -12.84 -0.83
C TRP A 288 8.69 -13.71 0.07
N THR A 289 8.07 -14.56 0.89
CA THR A 289 8.76 -15.44 1.83
C THR A 289 9.71 -16.41 1.12
N ALA A 290 9.28 -17.03 0.02
CA ALA A 290 10.12 -17.98 -0.72
C ALA A 290 11.35 -17.29 -1.36
N PHE A 291 11.18 -16.09 -1.91
CA PHE A 291 12.31 -15.31 -2.42
C PHE A 291 13.24 -14.83 -1.29
N ILE A 292 12.69 -14.31 -0.20
CA ILE A 292 13.47 -13.82 0.95
C ILE A 292 14.27 -14.94 1.60
N ARG A 293 13.75 -16.16 1.65
CA ARG A 293 14.46 -17.34 2.17
C ARG A 293 15.48 -17.94 1.18
N GLY A 294 15.57 -17.40 -0.05
CA GLY A 294 16.43 -17.95 -1.10
C GLY A 294 15.93 -19.28 -1.68
N GLU A 295 14.66 -19.64 -1.49
CA GLU A 295 14.04 -20.83 -2.08
C GLU A 295 13.71 -20.62 -3.57
N LEU A 296 13.62 -19.36 -4.00
CA LEU A 296 13.42 -18.91 -5.38
C LEU A 296 14.44 -17.83 -5.75
N HIS A 297 14.81 -17.76 -7.02
CA HIS A 297 15.74 -16.78 -7.57
C HIS A 297 15.02 -15.81 -8.51
N VAL A 298 15.20 -14.51 -8.29
CA VAL A 298 14.49 -13.45 -9.01
C VAL A 298 14.62 -13.56 -10.53
N ASP A 299 15.84 -13.70 -11.06
CA ASP A 299 16.08 -13.71 -12.51
C ASP A 299 15.65 -15.02 -13.20
N LYS A 300 15.43 -16.09 -12.42
CA LYS A 300 15.05 -17.41 -12.93
C LYS A 300 13.56 -17.68 -12.82
N ASP A 301 12.99 -17.37 -11.66
CA ASP A 301 11.68 -17.86 -11.28
C ASP A 301 10.58 -16.80 -11.47
N LEU A 302 10.88 -15.49 -11.31
CA LEU A 302 9.88 -14.47 -11.66
C LEU A 302 9.65 -14.47 -13.17
N PRO A 303 8.39 -14.33 -13.62
CA PRO A 303 8.10 -14.16 -15.04
C PRO A 303 8.93 -13.01 -15.62
N SER A 304 9.59 -13.22 -16.76
CA SER A 304 10.25 -12.15 -17.48
C SER A 304 9.24 -11.05 -17.78
N LEU A 305 9.60 -9.78 -17.55
CA LEU A 305 8.79 -8.71 -18.11
C LEU A 305 8.83 -8.85 -19.62
N LYS A 306 7.66 -8.91 -20.25
CA LYS A 306 7.58 -8.55 -21.66
C LYS A 306 8.08 -7.10 -21.75
N PRO A 307 8.98 -6.76 -22.70
CA PRO A 307 9.34 -5.37 -22.91
C PRO A 307 8.06 -4.60 -23.23
N HIS A 308 7.62 -3.79 -22.26
CA HIS A 308 6.77 -2.63 -22.52
C HIS A 308 7.75 -1.49 -22.73
N ASP A 309 7.52 -0.67 -23.76
CA ASP A 309 8.45 0.32 -24.35
C ASP A 309 9.66 0.67 -23.48
N ALA A 310 10.85 0.29 -23.94
CA ALA A 310 12.13 0.44 -23.24
C ALA A 310 12.55 1.89 -22.92
N ASN A 311 11.66 2.87 -23.13
CA ASN A 311 11.87 4.29 -22.85
C ASN A 311 11.32 4.74 -21.48
N ASP A 312 10.60 3.89 -20.74
CA ASP A 312 9.92 4.28 -19.48
C ASP A 312 10.67 3.85 -18.19
N VAL A 313 11.92 3.37 -18.31
CA VAL A 313 12.74 2.94 -17.17
C VAL A 313 13.97 3.84 -17.04
N ILE A 314 13.98 4.71 -16.04
CA ILE A 314 15.13 5.57 -15.72
C ILE A 314 15.80 5.00 -14.46
N ASP A 315 17.02 4.47 -14.61
CA ASP A 315 17.88 4.13 -13.48
C ASP A 315 18.53 5.42 -12.94
N SER A 316 18.55 5.58 -11.61
CA SER A 316 19.17 6.68 -10.89
C SER A 316 20.64 6.91 -11.27
N ALA A 317 21.31 5.89 -11.84
CA ALA A 317 22.69 5.94 -12.30
C ALA A 317 22.91 6.64 -13.66
N GLU A 318 21.88 6.94 -14.46
CA GLU A 318 22.02 7.44 -15.84
C GLU A 318 21.47 8.87 -16.04
N LEU A 319 21.64 9.73 -15.04
CA LEU A 319 21.20 11.12 -15.12
C LEU A 319 22.37 12.09 -15.27
N LEU A 320 22.79 12.36 -16.52
CA LEU A 320 23.59 13.54 -16.94
C LEU A 320 23.19 14.04 -18.36
N PRO A 321 23.45 15.33 -18.71
CA PRO A 321 22.56 16.11 -19.59
C PRO A 321 23.06 16.35 -21.05
N MET A 322 22.16 16.96 -21.86
CA MET A 322 22.32 17.94 -23.00
C MET A 322 21.96 17.45 -24.43
N PRO A 323 21.60 18.34 -25.41
CA PRO A 323 21.60 19.82 -25.41
C PRO A 323 20.33 20.55 -25.92
N ASP A 324 20.28 21.85 -25.61
CA ASP A 324 19.39 22.91 -26.14
C ASP A 324 19.29 22.94 -27.68
N GLU A 325 18.11 23.26 -28.21
CA GLU A 325 18.01 24.20 -29.35
C GLU A 325 16.63 24.90 -29.42
N ASN A 326 16.70 26.24 -29.35
CA ASN A 326 15.72 27.26 -29.73
C ASN A 326 14.44 27.49 -28.89
N VAL A 327 14.60 28.43 -27.96
CA VAL A 327 13.57 29.34 -27.46
C VAL A 327 13.09 30.29 -28.58
N SER A 328 11.77 30.38 -28.74
CA SER A 328 11.08 31.61 -29.18
C SER A 328 9.63 31.56 -28.70
N VAL A 329 9.33 32.31 -27.63
CA VAL A 329 7.98 32.49 -27.08
C VAL A 329 7.41 33.80 -27.62
N PRO A 330 6.15 33.83 -28.13
CA PRO A 330 5.41 35.08 -28.28
C PRO A 330 4.76 35.49 -26.95
N ASP A 331 4.98 36.75 -26.61
CA ASP A 331 4.48 37.52 -25.47
C ASP A 331 2.93 37.49 -25.34
N LEU A 332 2.43 37.33 -24.11
CA LEU A 332 1.02 37.61 -23.78
C LEU A 332 0.94 38.52 -22.55
N ASP A 333 0.43 39.72 -22.83
CA ASP A 333 0.26 40.90 -22.00
C ASP A 333 -0.49 40.63 -20.67
N PRO A 334 0.06 41.09 -19.52
CA PRO A 334 -0.56 40.96 -18.22
C PRO A 334 -1.52 42.12 -17.96
N ARG A 335 -2.82 41.94 -18.24
CA ARG A 335 -3.94 42.65 -17.56
C ARG A 335 -5.29 42.26 -18.15
N LEU A 336 -6.07 41.48 -17.42
CA LEU A 336 -7.48 41.79 -17.17
C LEU A 336 -7.82 41.28 -15.76
N SER A 337 -8.07 42.24 -14.87
CA SER A 337 -8.31 42.05 -13.46
C SER A 337 -9.79 41.84 -13.14
N GLY A 338 -10.08 40.83 -12.32
CA GLY A 338 -11.00 40.88 -11.18
C GLY A 338 -12.50 40.57 -11.41
N PRO A 339 -13.30 40.41 -10.31
CA PRO A 339 -12.96 40.61 -8.90
C PRO A 339 -13.24 39.42 -7.96
N ALA A 340 -12.70 39.57 -6.74
CA ALA A 340 -12.94 38.82 -5.53
C ALA A 340 -14.39 38.93 -5.02
N ASP A 341 -14.91 37.83 -4.49
CA ASP A 341 -15.58 37.71 -3.18
C ASP A 341 -16.49 36.46 -3.15
N ALA A 342 -16.02 35.41 -2.46
CA ALA A 342 -16.87 34.34 -1.93
C ALA A 342 -16.28 33.85 -0.60
N PRO A 343 -17.10 33.62 0.44
CA PRO A 343 -16.65 33.39 1.80
C PRO A 343 -15.93 32.02 1.97
N PRO A 344 -14.98 31.89 2.92
CA PRO A 344 -14.36 30.61 3.20
C PRO A 344 -15.36 29.62 3.77
N ALA A 345 -15.41 28.42 3.19
CA ALA A 345 -16.16 27.29 3.72
C ALA A 345 -15.60 26.88 5.09
N SER A 346 -16.52 26.62 6.02
CA SER A 346 -16.28 26.28 7.42
C SER A 346 -15.48 24.98 7.60
N THR A 347 -14.42 25.04 8.41
CA THR A 347 -13.70 23.90 8.97
C THR A 347 -14.58 23.02 9.86
N PRO A 348 -14.50 21.68 9.80
CA PRO A 348 -15.25 20.81 10.71
C PRO A 348 -14.62 20.82 12.12
N PHE A 349 -15.26 21.56 13.03
CA PHE A 349 -14.94 21.70 14.46
C PHE A 349 -15.18 20.43 15.31
N GLN A 350 -15.38 19.26 14.70
CA GLN A 350 -15.89 18.06 15.40
C GLN A 350 -14.79 17.12 15.95
N LEU A 351 -13.53 17.18 15.47
CA LEU A 351 -12.48 16.28 15.97
C LEU A 351 -11.83 16.73 17.29
N LYS A 352 -11.89 18.01 17.67
CA LYS A 352 -11.31 18.48 18.95
C LYS A 352 -12.14 18.11 20.18
N VAL A 353 -13.45 17.91 20.03
CA VAL A 353 -14.35 17.57 21.16
C VAL A 353 -14.23 16.10 21.54
N ILE A 354 -14.05 15.20 20.56
CA ILE A 354 -13.95 13.76 20.80
C ILE A 354 -12.67 13.41 21.59
N ASN A 355 -11.54 14.05 21.28
CA ASN A 355 -10.28 13.82 22.00
C ASN A 355 -10.32 14.29 23.46
N ILE A 356 -11.08 15.35 23.79
CA ILE A 356 -11.21 15.83 25.18
C ILE A 356 -12.08 14.87 26.02
N VAL A 357 -13.16 14.33 25.43
CA VAL A 357 -14.05 13.38 26.11
C VAL A 357 -13.31 12.06 26.39
N LEU A 358 -12.50 11.58 25.45
CA LEU A 358 -11.75 10.33 25.62
C LEU A 358 -10.70 10.43 26.74
N VAL A 359 -9.97 11.55 26.81
CA VAL A 359 -9.01 11.82 27.90
C VAL A 359 -9.72 11.91 29.25
N GLY A 360 -10.90 12.53 29.31
CA GLY A 360 -11.72 12.61 30.53
C GLY A 360 -12.15 11.23 31.05
N ILE A 361 -12.55 10.31 30.17
CA ILE A 361 -12.96 8.95 30.54
C ILE A 361 -11.76 8.16 31.09
N ILE A 362 -10.58 8.27 30.47
CA ILE A 362 -9.37 7.58 30.92
C ILE A 362 -8.97 8.03 32.34
N VAL A 363 -9.03 9.34 32.62
CA VAL A 363 -8.73 9.88 33.96
C VAL A 363 -9.75 9.42 35.00
N LEU A 364 -11.03 9.34 34.64
CA LEU A 364 -12.09 8.85 35.53
C LEU A 364 -11.89 7.36 35.87
N LEU A 365 -11.56 6.54 34.88
CA LEU A 365 -11.32 5.11 35.10
C LEU A 365 -10.07 4.86 35.95
N ALA A 366 -9.00 5.64 35.73
CA ALA A 366 -7.78 5.55 36.53
C ALA A 366 -8.02 5.93 38.01
N THR A 367 -8.81 6.99 38.27
CA THR A 367 -9.13 7.41 39.63
C THR A 367 -10.06 6.41 40.35
N LEU A 368 -11.03 5.83 39.64
CA LEU A 368 -11.90 4.78 40.17
C LEU A 368 -11.10 3.52 40.52
N PHE A 369 -10.16 3.12 39.68
CA PHE A 369 -9.29 1.97 39.93
C PHE A 369 -8.42 2.18 41.19
N ILE A 370 -7.82 3.36 41.35
CA ILE A 370 -7.03 3.70 42.54
C ILE A 370 -7.91 3.66 43.80
N ALA A 371 -9.13 4.20 43.74
CA ALA A 371 -10.06 4.18 44.86
C ALA A 371 -10.47 2.75 45.28
N ILE A 372 -10.69 1.86 44.31
CA ILE A 372 -11.00 0.44 44.57
C ILE A 372 -9.81 -0.26 45.23
N VAL A 373 -8.59 -0.07 44.71
CA VAL A 373 -7.37 -0.67 45.28
C VAL A 373 -7.12 -0.20 46.71
N LEU A 374 -7.35 1.08 47.01
CA LEU A 374 -7.22 1.63 48.36
C LEU A 374 -8.30 1.10 49.32
N ARG A 375 -9.49 0.76 48.81
CA ARG A 375 -10.59 0.23 49.62
C ARG A 375 -10.46 -1.26 49.91
N VAL A 376 -9.79 -2.02 49.03
CA VAL A 376 -9.49 -3.46 49.22
C VAL A 376 -8.26 -3.67 50.12
N ARG A 377 -7.42 -2.63 50.30
CA ARG A 377 -6.26 -2.66 51.21
C ARG A 377 -6.54 -2.20 52.65
N LYS A 378 -7.78 -1.79 52.96
CA LYS A 378 -8.28 -1.62 54.33
C LYS A 378 -9.16 -2.80 54.68
#